data_AF-A0A2V6B2E1-F1
#
_entry.id   AF-A0A2V6B2E1-F1
#
_cell.length_a   1.000
_cell.length_b   1.000
_cell.length_c   1.000
_cell.angle_alpha   90.00
_cell.angle_beta   90.00
_cell.angle_gamma   90.00
#
_symmetry.space_group_name_H-M   'P 1'
#
loop_
_entity.id
_entity.type
_entity.pdbx_description
1 polymer ?
#
loop_
_entity_poly.entity_id
_entity_poly.type
_entity_poly.pdbx_seq_one_letter_code
_entity_poly.pdbx_strand_id
1 'polypeptide(L)'
;GLVSDLYKLDEKKQSPFSQTKDHGLVTKYFSERLAQLIWKDAVKSKGEVGALDFDPLYDAQDFDIKKFSLRKSKSEKDSAEVIASFENMGHKTEITFSLVLTKTGWKISDIKYADGRHLVGLLSEK
;
A
#
# COMPACT_ATOMS: atom_id res chain seq x y z
N GLY A 1 -0.75 8.57 10.87
CA GLY A 1 -0.05 9.03 9.65
C GLY A 1 -0.35 8.03 8.55
N LEU A 2 -0.34 8.42 7.27
CA LEU A 2 -0.96 7.62 6.19
C LEU A 2 -0.66 6.12 6.26
N VAL A 3 0.61 5.72 6.35
CA VAL A 3 1.01 4.30 6.41
C VAL A 3 0.52 3.62 7.70
N SER A 4 0.70 4.22 8.86
CA SER A 4 0.19 3.64 10.13
C SER A 4 -1.33 3.50 10.13
N ASP A 5 -2.02 4.44 9.50
CA ASP A 5 -3.48 4.46 9.44
C ASP A 5 -4.00 3.43 8.44
N LEU A 6 -3.22 3.12 7.40
CA LEU A 6 -3.50 2.07 6.42
C LEU A 6 -3.41 0.67 7.05
N TYR A 7 -2.35 0.38 7.81
CA TYR A 7 -2.24 -0.88 8.59
C TYR A 7 -3.41 -1.04 9.60
N LYS A 8 -3.80 0.04 10.29
CA LYS A 8 -4.97 0.00 11.21
C LYS A 8 -6.30 -0.24 10.52
N LEU A 9 -6.45 0.19 9.25
CA LEU A 9 -7.64 -0.12 8.47
C LEU A 9 -7.65 -1.59 8.06
N ASP A 10 -6.50 -2.13 7.70
CA ASP A 10 -6.36 -3.53 7.35
C ASP A 10 -6.69 -4.46 8.52
N GLU A 11 -6.19 -4.17 9.73
CA GLU A 11 -6.57 -4.87 10.97
C GLU A 11 -8.10 -4.91 11.21
N LYS A 12 -8.81 -3.89 10.70
CA LYS A 12 -10.27 -3.77 10.80
C LYS A 12 -11.01 -4.38 9.60
N LYS A 13 -10.29 -5.03 8.67
CA LYS A 13 -10.80 -5.56 7.40
C LYS A 13 -11.43 -4.47 6.52
N GLN A 14 -10.86 -3.27 6.58
CA GLN A 14 -11.28 -2.07 5.84
C GLN A 14 -10.20 -1.59 4.89
N SER A 15 -9.36 -2.52 4.42
CA SER A 15 -8.29 -2.26 3.49
C SER A 15 -8.81 -1.61 2.19
N PRO A 16 -8.18 -0.53 1.70
CA PRO A 16 -8.65 0.18 0.52
C PRO A 16 -8.30 -0.53 -0.81
N PHE A 17 -7.50 -1.61 -0.80
CA PHE A 17 -6.95 -2.23 -2.01
C PHE A 17 -7.96 -3.04 -2.84
N SER A 18 -8.93 -3.69 -2.20
CA SER A 18 -9.87 -4.62 -2.86
C SER A 18 -11.33 -4.16 -2.84
N GLN A 19 -11.61 -3.01 -2.23
CA GLN A 19 -12.98 -2.50 -2.06
C GLN A 19 -13.43 -1.65 -3.26
N THR A 20 -14.73 -1.70 -3.56
CA THR A 20 -15.38 -0.98 -4.67
C THR A 20 -16.52 -0.06 -4.22
N LYS A 21 -16.61 0.22 -2.91
CA LYS A 21 -17.75 0.93 -2.30
C LYS A 21 -17.46 2.41 -2.04
N ASP A 22 -16.22 2.75 -1.73
CA ASP A 22 -15.81 4.10 -1.34
C ASP A 22 -14.51 4.51 -2.05
N HIS A 23 -14.64 5.14 -3.21
CA HIS A 23 -13.51 5.71 -3.93
C HIS A 23 -12.84 6.86 -3.14
N GLY A 24 -13.59 7.55 -2.30
CA GLY A 24 -13.09 8.60 -1.40
C GLY A 24 -12.07 8.05 -0.40
N LEU A 25 -12.29 6.84 0.09
CA LEU A 25 -11.32 6.16 0.96
C LEU A 25 -10.00 5.89 0.24
N VAL A 26 -10.02 5.43 -1.01
CA VAL A 26 -8.77 5.17 -1.78
C VAL A 26 -8.00 6.48 -2.00
N THR A 27 -8.68 7.50 -2.50
CA THR A 27 -8.09 8.82 -2.77
C THR A 27 -7.64 9.56 -1.51
N LYS A 28 -8.13 9.18 -0.32
CA LYS A 28 -7.61 9.68 0.97
C LYS A 28 -6.16 9.26 1.21
N TYR A 29 -5.79 8.03 0.84
CA TYR A 29 -4.46 7.47 1.14
C TYR A 29 -3.47 7.60 -0.01
N PHE A 30 -3.93 7.39 -1.24
CA PHE A 30 -3.05 7.24 -2.40
C PHE A 30 -3.05 8.48 -3.29
N SER A 31 -1.94 8.69 -4.00
CA SER A 31 -1.84 9.70 -5.05
C SER A 31 -2.90 9.42 -6.11
N GLU A 32 -3.32 10.43 -6.86
CA GLU A 32 -4.36 10.26 -7.89
C GLU A 32 -4.07 9.10 -8.84
N ARG A 33 -2.83 9.00 -9.34
CA ARG A 33 -2.38 7.90 -10.21
C ARG A 33 -2.56 6.54 -9.54
N LEU A 34 -2.02 6.36 -8.33
CA LEU A 34 -2.07 5.07 -7.65
C LEU A 34 -3.51 4.72 -7.21
N ALA A 35 -4.31 5.71 -6.79
CA ALA A 35 -5.71 5.51 -6.45
C ALA A 35 -6.53 5.00 -7.65
N GLN A 36 -6.31 5.58 -8.84
CA GLN A 36 -6.97 5.13 -10.06
C GLN A 36 -6.58 3.68 -10.42
N LEU A 37 -5.31 3.31 -10.26
CA LEU A 37 -4.83 1.95 -10.52
C LEU A 37 -5.47 0.93 -9.56
N ILE A 38 -5.46 1.22 -8.26
CA ILE A 38 -6.09 0.38 -7.23
C ILE A 38 -7.58 0.22 -7.50
N TRP A 39 -8.29 1.33 -7.77
CA TRP A 39 -9.73 1.29 -8.02
C TRP A 39 -10.07 0.52 -9.29
N LYS A 40 -9.32 0.74 -10.37
CA LYS A 40 -9.48 0.01 -11.65
C LYS A 40 -9.33 -1.48 -11.43
N ASP A 41 -8.33 -1.91 -10.64
CA ASP A 41 -8.11 -3.30 -10.32
C ASP A 41 -9.27 -3.90 -9.52
N ALA A 42 -9.68 -3.27 -8.42
CA ALA A 42 -10.79 -3.73 -7.60
C ALA A 42 -12.11 -3.87 -8.39
N VAL A 43 -12.41 -2.89 -9.26
CA VAL A 43 -13.60 -2.92 -10.11
C VAL A 43 -13.53 -4.01 -11.18
N LYS A 44 -12.38 -4.17 -11.86
CA LYS A 44 -12.19 -5.21 -12.88
C LYS A 44 -12.32 -6.61 -12.30
N SER A 45 -11.84 -6.81 -11.08
CA SER A 45 -11.78 -8.10 -10.40
C SER A 45 -13.13 -8.56 -9.87
N LYS A 46 -14.12 -7.65 -9.74
CA LYS A 46 -15.50 -7.97 -9.32
C LYS A 46 -15.60 -8.79 -8.01
N GLY A 47 -14.68 -8.56 -7.09
CA GLY A 47 -14.60 -9.31 -5.82
C GLY A 47 -13.82 -10.62 -5.88
N GLU A 48 -13.26 -10.96 -7.04
CA GLU A 48 -12.26 -12.02 -7.21
C GLU A 48 -10.83 -11.48 -7.00
N VAL A 49 -9.83 -12.35 -7.16
CA VAL A 49 -8.41 -11.98 -7.10
C VAL A 49 -8.08 -11.06 -8.29
N GLY A 50 -7.52 -9.90 -8.00
CA GLY A 50 -7.18 -8.91 -9.03
C GLY A 50 -5.83 -9.10 -9.67
N ALA A 51 -5.22 -8.01 -10.11
CA ALA A 51 -3.86 -7.99 -10.62
C ALA A 51 -2.84 -8.45 -9.55
N LEU A 52 -3.21 -8.33 -8.27
CA LEU A 52 -2.41 -8.71 -7.12
C LEU A 52 -2.92 -10.05 -6.57
N ASP A 53 -2.04 -11.03 -6.54
CA ASP A 53 -2.25 -12.35 -5.93
C ASP A 53 -1.69 -12.41 -4.49
N PHE A 54 -1.54 -11.25 -3.83
CA PHE A 54 -1.00 -11.08 -2.49
C PHE A 54 -1.53 -9.78 -1.84
N ASP A 55 -1.39 -9.65 -0.51
CA ASP A 55 -1.73 -8.41 0.21
C ASP A 55 -0.63 -7.34 0.06
N PRO A 56 -0.94 -6.13 -0.45
CA PRO A 56 0.07 -5.10 -0.72
C PRO A 56 0.80 -4.56 0.51
N LEU A 57 0.27 -4.72 1.73
CA LEU A 57 0.88 -4.26 2.97
C LEU A 57 1.84 -5.27 3.60
N TYR A 58 1.74 -6.54 3.19
CA TYR A 58 2.51 -7.64 3.78
C TYR A 58 3.35 -8.41 2.76
N ASP A 59 3.14 -8.17 1.46
CA ASP A 59 3.79 -8.89 0.37
C ASP A 59 3.61 -10.41 0.48
N ALA A 60 2.39 -10.84 0.86
CA ALA A 60 2.07 -12.23 1.15
C ALA A 60 0.57 -12.53 1.00
N GLN A 61 0.21 -13.78 0.74
CA GLN A 61 -1.18 -14.26 0.76
C GLN A 61 -1.65 -14.55 2.19
N ASP A 62 -0.85 -15.32 2.92
CA ASP A 62 -1.01 -15.60 4.34
C ASP A 62 0.15 -14.99 5.11
N PHE A 63 -0.14 -14.47 6.30
CA PHE A 63 0.88 -13.79 7.10
C PHE A 63 0.67 -13.99 8.61
N ASP A 64 1.79 -14.06 9.32
CA ASP A 64 1.88 -14.01 10.80
C ASP A 64 2.89 -12.92 11.16
N ILE A 65 2.36 -11.72 11.42
CA ILE A 65 3.15 -10.51 11.57
C ILE A 65 3.58 -10.32 13.02
N LYS A 66 4.89 -10.25 13.23
CA LYS A 66 5.54 -10.00 14.52
C LYS A 66 6.51 -8.84 14.42
N LYS A 67 6.83 -8.24 15.56
CA LYS A 67 7.84 -7.16 15.67
C LYS A 67 7.61 -6.00 14.69
N PHE A 68 6.36 -5.66 14.43
CA PHE A 68 6.00 -4.59 13.51
C PHE A 68 6.53 -3.23 14.00
N SER A 69 7.11 -2.48 13.07
CA SER A 69 7.59 -1.11 13.31
C SER A 69 7.51 -0.28 12.04
N LEU A 70 7.38 1.04 12.21
CA LEU A 70 7.42 2.02 11.13
C LEU A 70 8.56 3.00 11.39
N ARG A 71 9.39 3.25 10.38
CA ARG A 71 10.42 4.29 10.41
C ARG A 71 10.33 5.19 9.20
N LYS A 72 10.64 6.48 9.36
CA LYS A 72 10.84 7.39 8.23
C LYS A 72 12.30 7.27 7.77
N SER A 73 12.55 7.10 6.48
CA SER A 73 13.91 6.87 5.96
C SER A 73 14.48 8.06 5.19
N LYS A 74 13.66 8.73 4.39
CA LYS A 74 14.05 9.86 3.57
C LYS A 74 12.92 10.87 3.58
N SER A 75 13.25 12.16 3.62
CA SER A 75 12.29 13.23 3.51
C SER A 75 12.93 14.42 2.83
N GLU A 76 12.33 14.86 1.74
CA GLU A 76 12.59 16.13 1.09
C GLU A 76 11.37 17.05 1.29
N LYS A 77 11.36 18.20 0.61
CA LYS A 77 10.28 19.19 0.74
C LYS A 77 8.92 18.63 0.32
N ASP A 78 8.90 17.78 -0.71
CA ASP A 78 7.69 17.28 -1.37
C ASP A 78 7.69 15.75 -1.56
N SER A 79 8.71 15.04 -1.08
CA SER A 79 8.80 13.59 -1.12
C SER A 79 9.22 13.01 0.23
N ALA A 80 8.78 11.80 0.54
CA ALA A 80 9.22 11.07 1.73
C ALA A 80 9.13 9.55 1.55
N GLU A 81 9.87 8.81 2.37
CA GLU A 81 9.78 7.35 2.44
C GLU A 81 9.48 6.92 3.89
N VAL A 82 8.49 6.05 4.03
CA VAL A 82 8.18 5.33 5.26
C VAL A 82 8.43 3.86 5.03
N ILE A 83 9.20 3.22 5.91
CA ILE A 83 9.52 1.80 5.83
C ILE A 83 8.76 1.08 6.94
N ALA A 84 7.95 0.11 6.55
CA ALA A 84 7.42 -0.90 7.47
C ALA A 84 8.42 -2.04 7.58
N SER A 85 8.77 -2.42 8.81
CA SER A 85 9.60 -3.59 9.09
C SER A 85 8.90 -4.49 10.08
N PHE A 86 8.88 -5.77 9.77
CA PHE A 86 8.25 -6.81 10.58
C PHE A 86 8.91 -8.17 10.31
N GLU A 87 8.63 -9.14 11.16
CA GLU A 87 8.82 -10.56 10.86
C GLU A 87 7.51 -11.12 10.33
N ASN A 88 7.53 -11.78 9.18
CA ASN A 88 6.40 -12.53 8.64
C ASN A 88 6.79 -14.00 8.57
N MET A 89 6.08 -14.86 9.30
CA MET A 89 6.35 -16.31 9.35
C MET A 89 7.83 -16.65 9.68
N GLY A 90 8.49 -15.83 10.51
CA GLY A 90 9.90 -15.99 10.89
C GLY A 90 10.91 -15.29 9.98
N HIS A 91 10.49 -14.67 8.88
CA HIS A 91 11.35 -13.95 7.95
C HIS A 91 11.24 -12.44 8.15
N LYS A 92 12.38 -11.76 8.34
CA LYS A 92 12.41 -10.30 8.37
C LYS A 92 12.04 -9.74 7.00
N THR A 93 11.03 -8.89 6.97
CA THR A 93 10.50 -8.24 5.78
C THR A 93 10.54 -6.73 5.94
N GLU A 94 10.81 -6.03 4.85
CA GLU A 94 10.69 -4.57 4.76
C GLU A 94 9.89 -4.17 3.52
N ILE A 95 8.94 -3.27 3.72
CA ILE A 95 8.13 -2.68 2.64
C ILE A 95 8.29 -1.16 2.69
N THR A 96 8.67 -0.56 1.56
CA THR A 96 8.92 0.88 1.47
C THR A 96 7.75 1.58 0.80
N PHE A 97 7.12 2.50 1.52
CA PHE A 97 6.08 3.37 1.02
C PHE A 97 6.70 4.68 0.55
N SER A 98 6.56 5.00 -0.73
CA SER A 98 6.90 6.31 -1.27
C SER A 98 5.72 7.26 -1.07
N LEU A 99 5.99 8.44 -0.55
CA LEU A 99 5.00 9.49 -0.29
C LEU A 99 5.37 10.75 -1.07
N VAL A 100 4.36 11.47 -1.53
CA VAL A 100 4.49 12.77 -2.21
C VAL A 100 3.53 13.79 -1.62
N LEU A 101 3.97 15.05 -1.52
CA LEU A 101 3.12 16.16 -1.13
C LEU A 101 2.29 16.61 -2.34
N THR A 102 0.97 16.51 -2.22
CA THR A 102 0.03 16.96 -3.25
C THR A 102 -0.69 18.24 -2.81
N LYS A 103 -1.49 18.84 -3.70
CA LYS A 103 -2.38 19.97 -3.37
C LYS A 103 -3.36 19.67 -2.23
N THR A 104 -3.65 18.38 -1.99
CA THR A 104 -4.57 17.91 -0.95
C THR A 104 -3.85 17.32 0.27
N GLY A 105 -2.53 17.52 0.35
CA GLY A 105 -1.67 16.98 1.40
C GLY A 105 -0.86 15.77 0.94
N TRP A 106 -0.15 15.15 1.88
CA TRP A 106 0.65 13.96 1.62
C TRP A 106 -0.21 12.80 1.12
N LYS A 107 0.34 12.00 0.20
CA LYS A 107 -0.27 10.78 -0.34
C LYS A 107 0.79 9.72 -0.57
N ILE A 108 0.41 8.45 -0.50
CA ILE A 108 1.26 7.33 -0.91
C ILE A 108 1.26 7.27 -2.44
N SER A 109 2.42 7.42 -3.06
CA SER A 109 2.60 7.38 -4.52
C SER A 109 2.97 5.99 -5.04
N ASP A 110 3.65 5.17 -4.23
CA ASP A 110 4.04 3.82 -4.59
C ASP A 110 4.35 2.96 -3.35
N ILE A 111 4.38 1.64 -3.53
CA ILE A 111 4.81 0.66 -2.51
C ILE A 111 5.86 -0.23 -3.16
N LYS A 112 7.04 -0.35 -2.55
CA LYS A 112 8.19 -1.10 -3.06
C LYS A 112 8.47 -2.31 -2.18
N TYR A 113 8.70 -3.44 -2.82
CA TYR A 113 8.94 -4.74 -2.19
C TYR A 113 10.41 -5.12 -2.23
N ALA A 114 10.80 -6.10 -1.41
CA ALA A 114 12.20 -6.49 -1.24
C ALA A 114 12.82 -7.12 -2.50
N ASP A 115 11.99 -7.70 -3.37
CA ASP A 115 12.40 -8.33 -4.62
C ASP A 115 12.49 -7.34 -5.82
N GLY A 116 12.27 -6.06 -5.56
CA GLY A 116 12.34 -5.00 -6.58
C GLY A 116 11.03 -4.73 -7.31
N ARG A 117 9.97 -5.53 -7.08
CA ARG A 117 8.63 -5.17 -7.53
C ARG A 117 8.16 -3.88 -6.86
N HIS A 118 7.23 -3.19 -7.51
CA HIS A 118 6.53 -2.07 -6.92
C HIS A 118 5.09 -1.98 -7.42
N LEU A 119 4.18 -1.54 -6.54
CA LEU A 119 2.75 -1.64 -6.73
C LEU A 119 2.26 -0.90 -7.98
N VAL A 120 2.80 0.29 -8.26
CA VAL A 120 2.45 1.01 -9.50
C VAL A 120 2.80 0.19 -10.73
N GLY A 121 3.96 -0.48 -10.76
CA GLY A 121 4.37 -1.34 -11.87
C GLY A 121 3.39 -2.50 -12.07
N LEU A 122 3.15 -3.25 -11.00
CA LEU A 122 2.25 -4.43 -11.01
C LEU A 122 0.83 -4.10 -11.48
N LEU A 123 0.28 -2.95 -11.06
CA LEU A 123 -1.05 -2.53 -11.47
C LEU A 123 -1.10 -1.88 -12.86
N SER A 124 0.04 -1.43 -13.40
CA SER A 124 0.10 -0.79 -14.73
C SER A 124 0.20 -1.80 -15.87
N GLU A 125 0.60 -3.04 -15.60
CA GLU A 125 0.79 -4.09 -16.60
C GLU A 125 -0.53 -4.73 -17.11
N LYS A 126 -1.71 -4.26 -16.67
CA LYS A 126 -3.05 -4.83 -17.02
C LYS A 126 -4.18 -3.84 -17.41
#